data_AF-A0A1B8A8T2-F1
#
_entry.id   AF-A0A1B8A8T2-F1
#
_cell.length_a   1.000
_cell.length_b   1.000
_cell.length_c   1.000
_cell.angle_alpha   90.00
_cell.angle_beta   90.00
_cell.angle_gamma   90.00
#
_symmetry.space_group_name_H-M   'P 1'
#
loop_
_entity.id
_entity.type
_entity.pdbx_description
1 polymer ?
#
loop_
_entity_poly.entity_id
_entity_poly.type
_entity_poly.pdbx_seq_one_letter_code
_entity_poly.pdbx_strand_id
1 'polypeptide(L)'
;MVHLAQRFQWDNSRARRVRCFGHVVHLVARAMLFGKDDASGVLEDDIDAEAYDVWLKRGPIGKLHNTMVWINRSNRVTEMLREAQRQDTEKSWPGSLDVIIGNNTRWLSQFYMMSRALKSKRKGGRQRPLPRCLDDESLLTEEDWKTIGFYHDLLRHFETCVKKLEGDGKQRIRKGGKEAAYGLVQDICPAYEWLMGHLEEAKSRADRTPEPAQCRTNINFAWVKLNKYYSAIDQSPVYYAATVLHPAIRWDFLHRAYRERPDWIGKAQQLIDGLWQEYKQLPVQFERGNYDQLRPIKRAKEVEDSFSSYLDSFKSTTTARLEGNEGDELDRWLQLAGPVEKDCDPFLYWFNKRFEYPRLTRMAIDILSVPLMAAECERVFSSCGNMVSAKRCRLQAETVAVTQTVRS
;
A
#
# COMPACT_ATOMS: atom_id res chain seq x y z
N MET A 1 15.65 -3.84 15.11
CA MET A 1 16.08 -4.92 14.17
C MET A 1 17.38 -5.57 14.60
N VAL A 2 18.50 -4.84 14.78
CA VAL A 2 19.79 -5.43 15.19
C VAL A 2 19.66 -6.28 16.47
N HIS A 3 18.97 -5.75 17.49
CA HIS A 3 18.71 -6.48 18.74
C HIS A 3 17.81 -7.73 18.56
N LEU A 4 16.84 -7.69 17.64
CA LEU A 4 15.98 -8.86 17.35
C LEU A 4 16.75 -9.91 16.56
N ALA A 5 17.55 -9.49 15.58
CA ALA A 5 18.41 -10.38 14.80
C ALA A 5 19.44 -11.09 15.70
N GLN A 6 20.01 -10.39 16.68
CA GLN A 6 20.88 -11.00 17.69
C GLN A 6 20.12 -11.97 18.59
N ARG A 7 18.94 -11.57 19.09
CA ARG A 7 18.12 -12.41 19.97
C ARG A 7 17.64 -13.71 19.31
N PHE A 8 17.30 -13.66 18.02
CA PHE A 8 16.78 -14.80 17.26
C PHE A 8 17.82 -15.43 16.32
N GLN A 9 19.09 -14.99 16.41
CA GLN A 9 20.21 -15.49 15.59
C GLN A 9 19.89 -15.49 14.09
N TRP A 10 19.31 -14.40 13.59
CA TRP A 10 18.98 -14.27 12.17
C TRP A 10 20.22 -13.95 11.34
N ASP A 11 20.66 -14.94 10.56
CA ASP A 11 21.68 -14.74 9.54
C ASP A 11 21.23 -13.77 8.45
N ASN A 12 22.15 -12.90 8.05
CA ASN A 12 21.96 -11.90 7.01
C ASN A 12 20.63 -11.12 7.13
N SER A 13 20.30 -10.70 8.36
CA SER A 13 19.01 -10.05 8.68
C SER A 13 18.67 -8.83 7.81
N ARG A 14 19.68 -8.15 7.24
CA ARG A 14 19.47 -7.05 6.30
C ARG A 14 18.89 -7.55 4.96
N ALA A 15 19.39 -8.67 4.44
CA ALA A 15 18.88 -9.26 3.20
C ALA A 15 17.52 -9.93 3.35
N ARG A 16 17.22 -10.43 4.56
CA ARG A 16 15.95 -11.08 4.87
C ARG A 16 14.85 -10.12 5.36
N ARG A 17 15.16 -8.83 5.48
CA ARG A 17 14.19 -7.81 5.93
C ARG A 17 13.35 -7.28 4.78
N VAL A 18 12.04 -7.52 4.87
CA VAL A 18 11.03 -6.84 4.06
C VAL A 18 10.51 -5.61 4.81
N ARG A 19 10.43 -4.47 4.11
CA ARG A 19 9.82 -3.24 4.59
C ARG A 19 8.32 -3.25 4.31
N CYS A 20 7.52 -2.88 5.30
CA CYS A 20 6.07 -2.73 5.14
C CYS A 20 5.77 -1.62 4.12
N PHE A 21 5.14 -1.98 3.01
CA PHE A 21 4.83 -1.06 1.92
C PHE A 21 3.84 0.04 2.36
N GLY A 22 2.81 -0.31 3.14
CA GLY A 22 1.86 0.67 3.68
C GLY A 22 2.53 1.76 4.52
N HIS A 23 3.53 1.38 5.32
CA HIS A 23 4.33 2.33 6.08
C HIS A 23 5.18 3.23 5.17
N VAL A 24 5.78 2.67 4.12
CA VAL A 24 6.50 3.47 3.10
C VAL A 24 5.57 4.49 2.44
N VAL A 25 4.41 4.06 1.96
CA VAL A 25 3.39 4.93 1.35
C VAL A 25 2.96 6.03 2.31
N HIS A 26 2.74 5.71 3.58
CA HIS A 26 2.41 6.71 4.59
C HIS A 26 3.53 7.76 4.76
N LEU A 27 4.80 7.34 4.81
CA LEU A 27 5.93 8.27 4.91
C LEU A 27 6.07 9.16 3.67
N VAL A 28 5.80 8.62 2.48
CA VAL A 28 5.82 9.37 1.21
C VAL A 28 4.70 10.39 1.19
N ALA A 29 3.47 9.99 1.54
CA ALA A 29 2.33 10.90 1.62
C ALA A 29 2.58 12.05 2.62
N ARG A 30 3.18 11.76 3.78
CA ARG A 30 3.56 12.80 4.75
C ARG A 30 4.63 13.73 4.21
N ALA A 31 5.67 13.20 3.58
CA ALA A 31 6.70 14.02 2.95
C ALA A 31 6.13 14.93 1.86
N MET A 32 5.12 14.44 1.13
CA MET A 32 4.40 15.22 0.13
C MET A 32 3.59 16.36 0.74
N LEU A 33 2.80 16.09 1.77
CA LEU A 33 1.85 17.07 2.30
C LEU A 33 2.51 18.09 3.23
N PHE A 34 3.56 17.70 3.96
CA PHE A 34 4.13 18.49 5.06
C PHE A 34 5.62 18.78 4.90
N GLY A 35 6.23 18.35 3.79
CA GLY A 35 7.64 18.59 3.51
C GLY A 35 8.58 17.56 4.13
N LYS A 36 9.89 17.82 3.97
CA LYS A 36 10.95 16.90 4.40
C LYS A 36 11.03 16.83 5.93
N ASP A 37 10.75 15.64 6.46
CA ASP A 37 10.92 15.27 7.86
C ASP A 37 10.09 16.17 8.80
N ASP A 38 8.75 16.03 8.77
CA ASP A 38 7.81 16.65 9.71
C ASP A 38 8.15 16.28 11.16
N ALA A 39 9.11 17.02 11.72
CA ALA A 39 9.70 16.86 13.04
C ALA A 39 9.12 17.85 14.06
N SER A 40 7.99 18.48 13.72
CA SER A 40 7.34 19.48 14.57
C SER A 40 6.91 18.94 15.94
N GLY A 41 6.75 17.62 16.09
CA GLY A 41 6.39 16.97 17.36
C GLY A 41 4.93 17.17 17.79
N VAL A 42 4.16 17.99 17.08
CA VAL A 42 2.74 18.29 17.36
C VAL A 42 1.88 17.07 17.06
N LEU A 43 1.00 16.70 18.00
CA LEU A 43 0.02 15.62 17.78
C LEU A 43 -1.12 16.13 16.88
N GLU A 44 -1.68 15.21 16.10
CA GLU A 44 -2.75 15.53 15.14
C GLU A 44 -4.11 15.82 15.79
N ASP A 45 -4.23 15.70 17.12
CA ASP A 45 -5.45 16.02 17.85
C ASP A 45 -5.26 17.13 18.89
N ASP A 46 -4.06 17.75 18.91
CA ASP A 46 -3.74 18.92 19.72
C ASP A 46 -4.47 20.17 19.19
N ILE A 47 -4.92 21.01 20.12
CA ILE A 47 -5.74 22.20 19.83
C ILE A 47 -5.24 23.46 20.54
N ASP A 48 -4.07 23.40 21.16
CA ASP A 48 -3.46 24.61 21.71
C ASP A 48 -3.07 25.58 20.59
N ALA A 49 -2.84 26.84 20.96
CA ALA A 49 -2.54 27.89 19.99
C ALA A 49 -1.26 27.60 19.20
N GLU A 50 -0.27 26.97 19.83
CA GLU A 50 1.01 26.64 19.20
C GLU A 50 0.82 25.56 18.13
N ALA A 51 0.07 24.50 18.44
CA ALA A 51 -0.31 23.44 17.52
C ALA A 51 -1.13 24.02 16.35
N TYR A 52 -2.11 24.86 16.64
CA TYR A 52 -2.93 25.52 15.62
C TYR A 52 -2.08 26.31 14.62
N ASP A 53 -1.14 27.13 15.11
CA ASP A 53 -0.24 27.95 14.28
C ASP A 53 0.73 27.09 13.46
N VAL A 54 1.25 26.00 14.05
CA VAL A 54 2.09 25.04 13.34
C VAL A 54 1.33 24.41 12.17
N TRP A 55 0.08 23.99 12.38
CA TRP A 55 -0.75 23.44 11.32
C TRP A 55 -1.12 24.50 10.28
N LEU A 56 -1.45 25.73 10.68
CA LEU A 56 -1.78 26.82 9.77
C LEU A 56 -0.63 27.09 8.77
N LYS A 57 0.63 27.04 9.25
CA LYS A 57 1.84 27.21 8.42
C LYS A 57 2.06 26.09 7.38
N ARG A 58 1.33 24.98 7.46
CA ARG A 58 1.38 23.89 6.46
C ARG A 58 0.45 24.12 5.27
N GLY A 59 -0.14 25.31 5.17
CA GLY A 59 -0.96 25.71 4.04
C GLY A 59 -2.34 25.02 4.00
N PRO A 60 -2.90 24.78 2.81
CA PRO A 60 -4.29 24.33 2.66
C PRO A 60 -4.64 23.05 3.42
N ILE A 61 -3.70 22.09 3.47
CA ILE A 61 -3.90 20.81 4.16
C ILE A 61 -3.92 21.01 5.69
N GLY A 62 -3.10 21.92 6.20
CA GLY A 62 -3.08 22.26 7.62
C GLY A 62 -4.29 23.08 8.07
N LYS A 63 -4.78 24.01 7.25
CA LYS A 63 -6.09 24.67 7.46
C LYS A 63 -7.22 23.65 7.53
N LEU A 64 -7.22 22.68 6.61
CA LEU A 64 -8.18 21.59 6.61
C LEU A 64 -8.09 20.77 7.89
N HIS A 65 -6.88 20.41 8.31
CA HIS A 65 -6.64 19.70 9.56
C HIS A 65 -7.25 20.42 10.77
N ASN A 66 -6.90 21.70 10.98
CA ASN A 66 -7.45 22.52 12.06
C ASN A 66 -8.98 22.56 12.04
N THR A 67 -9.57 22.70 10.86
CA THR A 67 -11.02 22.68 10.68
C THR A 67 -11.63 21.34 11.13
N MET A 68 -11.03 20.22 10.73
CA MET A 68 -11.55 18.88 11.05
C MET A 68 -11.41 18.55 12.54
N VAL A 69 -10.26 18.87 13.16
CA VAL A 69 -10.03 18.67 14.60
C VAL A 69 -11.05 19.47 15.41
N TRP A 70 -11.27 20.73 15.03
CA TRP A 70 -12.19 21.60 15.76
C TRP A 70 -13.66 21.13 15.66
N ILE A 71 -14.10 20.72 14.46
CA ILE A 71 -15.44 20.14 14.28
C ILE A 71 -15.60 18.91 15.19
N ASN A 72 -14.61 18.01 15.19
CA ASN A 72 -14.66 16.78 15.97
C ASN A 72 -14.72 17.03 17.49
N ARG A 73 -14.02 18.05 17.98
CA ARG A 73 -13.94 18.37 19.42
C ARG A 73 -15.15 19.14 19.95
N SER A 74 -15.93 19.78 19.09
CA SER A 74 -17.06 20.62 19.51
C SER A 74 -18.40 20.00 19.11
N ASN A 75 -19.17 19.54 20.10
CA ASN A 75 -20.51 18.98 19.89
C ASN A 75 -21.43 19.97 19.16
N ARG A 76 -21.35 21.27 19.52
CA ARG A 76 -22.14 22.32 18.86
C ARG A 76 -21.83 22.39 17.36
N VAL A 77 -20.56 22.29 16.99
CA VAL A 77 -20.10 22.44 15.62
C VAL A 77 -20.37 21.18 14.81
N THR A 78 -20.14 20.02 15.41
CA THR A 78 -20.56 18.74 14.85
C THR A 78 -22.05 18.78 14.52
N GLU A 79 -22.89 19.30 15.43
CA GLU A 79 -24.33 19.40 15.16
C GLU A 79 -24.66 20.44 14.07
N MET A 80 -23.96 21.58 14.03
CA MET A 80 -24.08 22.54 12.92
C MET A 80 -23.73 21.90 11.57
N LEU A 81 -22.65 21.11 11.50
CA LEU A 81 -22.28 20.37 10.29
C LEU A 81 -23.36 19.35 9.91
N ARG A 82 -23.89 18.59 10.87
CA ARG A 82 -24.95 17.61 10.63
C ARG A 82 -26.23 18.27 10.14
N GLU A 83 -26.61 19.42 10.70
CA GLU A 83 -27.76 20.19 10.26
C GLU A 83 -27.57 20.73 8.84
N ALA A 84 -26.40 21.30 8.53
CA ALA A 84 -26.07 21.74 7.18
C ALA A 84 -26.16 20.59 6.16
N GLN A 85 -25.73 19.37 6.55
CA GLN A 85 -25.89 18.16 5.73
C GLN A 85 -27.34 17.68 5.64
N ARG A 86 -28.18 17.86 6.67
CA ARG A 86 -29.61 17.49 6.59
C ARG A 86 -30.35 18.39 5.60
N GLN A 87 -29.98 19.67 5.56
CA GLN A 87 -30.56 20.67 4.65
C GLN A 87 -30.00 20.60 3.22
N ASP A 88 -28.92 19.86 2.99
CA ASP A 88 -28.33 19.68 1.66
C ASP A 88 -29.15 18.67 0.85
N THR A 89 -29.97 19.17 -0.07
CA THR A 89 -30.80 18.37 -0.98
C THR A 89 -30.00 17.71 -2.09
N GLU A 90 -28.77 18.16 -2.37
CA GLU A 90 -27.92 17.64 -3.44
C GLU A 90 -26.98 16.51 -2.95
N LYS A 91 -26.98 16.21 -1.64
CA LYS A 91 -26.08 15.19 -1.09
C LYS A 91 -26.37 13.79 -1.65
N SER A 92 -25.31 13.05 -1.93
CA SER A 92 -25.38 11.69 -2.50
C SER A 92 -25.31 10.57 -1.44
N TRP A 93 -25.50 10.88 -0.17
CA TRP A 93 -25.40 9.92 0.94
C TRP A 93 -26.54 10.03 1.94
N PRO A 94 -26.93 8.90 2.57
CA PRO A 94 -27.97 8.91 3.60
C PRO A 94 -27.44 9.51 4.91
N GLY A 95 -28.34 10.16 5.66
CA GLY A 95 -28.04 10.68 6.99
C GLY A 95 -27.01 11.82 7.00
N SER A 96 -26.12 11.77 7.99
CA SER A 96 -25.03 12.74 8.18
C SER A 96 -23.70 12.02 8.38
N LEU A 97 -22.64 12.61 7.84
CA LEU A 97 -21.27 12.13 7.95
C LEU A 97 -20.52 12.91 9.02
N ASP A 98 -19.82 12.20 9.90
CA ASP A 98 -18.85 12.80 10.83
C ASP A 98 -17.55 13.18 10.11
N VAL A 99 -16.74 14.03 10.71
CA VAL A 99 -15.40 14.35 10.18
C VAL A 99 -14.43 13.20 10.41
N ILE A 100 -13.39 13.12 9.57
CA ILE A 100 -12.26 12.21 9.75
C ILE A 100 -11.04 13.05 10.08
N ILE A 101 -10.38 12.79 11.20
CA ILE A 101 -9.10 13.43 11.54
C ILE A 101 -7.95 12.60 10.98
N GLY A 102 -6.89 13.28 10.56
CA GLY A 102 -5.59 12.68 10.34
C GLY A 102 -5.11 11.83 11.51
N ASN A 103 -4.35 10.78 11.21
CA ASN A 103 -3.77 9.89 12.21
C ASN A 103 -2.41 9.38 11.72
N ASN A 104 -1.36 9.59 12.51
CA ASN A 104 0.03 9.22 12.29
C ASN A 104 0.22 7.70 12.29
N THR A 105 -0.70 6.98 12.93
CA THR A 105 -0.67 5.51 13.03
C THR A 105 -1.44 4.81 11.92
N ARG A 106 -2.30 5.51 11.16
CA ARG A 106 -3.07 4.92 10.05
C ARG A 106 -2.55 5.38 8.71
N TRP A 107 -2.30 4.43 7.81
CA TRP A 107 -1.83 4.74 6.47
C TRP A 107 -2.85 5.60 5.73
N LEU A 108 -2.36 6.66 5.08
CA LEU A 108 -3.18 7.57 4.26
C LEU A 108 -4.38 8.19 5.00
N SER A 109 -4.33 8.34 6.32
CA SER A 109 -5.36 9.04 7.10
C SER A 109 -5.70 10.44 6.56
N GLN A 110 -4.70 11.17 6.09
CA GLN A 110 -4.84 12.48 5.45
C GLN A 110 -5.64 12.41 4.13
N PHE A 111 -5.50 11.32 3.35
CA PHE A 111 -6.33 11.10 2.17
C PHE A 111 -7.80 10.95 2.56
N TYR A 112 -8.12 10.11 3.55
CA TYR A 112 -9.50 9.93 3.99
C TYR A 112 -10.11 11.19 4.61
N MET A 113 -9.31 12.01 5.30
CA MET A 113 -9.70 13.34 5.75
C MET A 113 -10.10 14.23 4.56
N MET A 114 -9.25 14.32 3.54
CA MET A 114 -9.55 15.07 2.32
C MET A 114 -10.77 14.52 1.58
N SER A 115 -10.90 13.21 1.43
CA SER A 115 -12.07 12.58 0.78
C SER A 115 -13.37 12.93 1.51
N ARG A 116 -13.36 12.90 2.86
CA ARG A 116 -14.53 13.28 3.67
C ARG A 116 -14.86 14.76 3.49
N ALA A 117 -13.86 15.63 3.56
CA ALA A 117 -14.04 17.06 3.44
C ALA A 117 -14.55 17.48 2.05
N LEU A 118 -13.97 16.93 0.98
CA LEU A 118 -14.40 17.18 -0.39
C LEU A 118 -15.81 16.67 -0.66
N LYS A 119 -16.19 15.53 -0.07
CA LYS A 119 -17.55 15.01 -0.16
C LYS A 119 -18.56 15.94 0.51
N SER A 120 -18.21 16.51 1.67
CA SER A 120 -19.07 17.42 2.43
C SER A 120 -18.94 18.90 2.02
N LYS A 121 -18.16 19.24 0.98
CA LYS A 121 -18.01 20.61 0.49
C LYS A 121 -19.33 21.07 -0.15
N ARG A 122 -20.01 22.03 0.49
CA ARG A 122 -21.20 22.69 -0.08
C ARG A 122 -20.84 23.55 -1.30
N LYS A 123 -21.68 23.50 -2.34
CA LYS A 123 -21.68 24.47 -3.44
C LYS A 123 -22.58 25.67 -3.08
N GLY A 124 -22.19 26.50 -2.11
CA GLY A 124 -22.84 27.80 -1.88
C GLY A 124 -23.13 28.21 -0.41
N GLY A 125 -23.12 29.54 -0.21
CA GLY A 125 -23.72 30.31 0.91
C GLY A 125 -23.17 30.13 2.33
N ARG A 126 -22.33 31.06 2.81
CA ARG A 126 -21.84 31.12 4.19
C ARG A 126 -22.95 31.59 5.15
N GLN A 127 -23.31 30.80 6.16
CA GLN A 127 -24.08 31.30 7.31
C GLN A 127 -23.12 31.97 8.32
N ARG A 128 -23.45 33.19 8.74
CA ARG A 128 -22.77 33.96 9.80
C ARG A 128 -23.60 33.89 11.11
N PRO A 129 -22.99 34.06 12.30
CA PRO A 129 -21.58 34.40 12.55
C PRO A 129 -20.65 33.18 12.58
N LEU A 130 -19.44 33.37 12.08
CA LEU A 130 -18.40 32.34 12.08
C LEU A 130 -17.64 32.36 13.42
N PRO A 131 -17.35 31.20 14.03
CA PRO A 131 -16.55 31.09 15.26
C PRO A 131 -15.06 31.49 15.10
N ARG A 132 -14.38 31.83 16.21
CA ARG A 132 -12.99 32.34 16.27
C ARG A 132 -11.90 31.53 15.54
N CYS A 133 -12.05 30.22 15.33
CA CYS A 133 -11.08 29.43 14.54
C CYS A 133 -11.23 29.63 13.01
N LEU A 134 -12.23 30.42 12.62
CA LEU A 134 -12.59 30.84 11.27
C LEU A 134 -12.45 32.37 11.16
N ASP A 135 -11.41 32.93 11.78
CA ASP A 135 -10.88 34.23 11.35
C ASP A 135 -10.61 34.17 9.84
N ASP A 136 -10.73 35.29 9.12
CA ASP A 136 -10.76 35.29 7.65
C ASP A 136 -9.54 34.58 7.02
N GLU A 137 -8.38 34.58 7.70
CA GLU A 137 -7.13 33.91 7.26
C GLU A 137 -7.17 32.37 7.35
N SER A 138 -7.97 31.84 8.27
CA SER A 138 -8.06 30.40 8.57
C SER A 138 -9.17 29.70 7.79
N LEU A 139 -10.00 30.45 7.07
CA LEU A 139 -11.01 29.92 6.18
C LEU A 139 -10.35 29.26 4.94
N LEU A 140 -10.84 28.07 4.60
CA LEU A 140 -10.50 27.42 3.34
C LEU A 140 -11.10 28.21 2.17
N THR A 141 -10.23 28.82 1.37
CA THR A 141 -10.56 29.53 0.14
C THR A 141 -10.85 28.55 -1.01
N GLU A 142 -11.39 29.05 -2.14
CA GLU A 142 -11.56 28.20 -3.33
C GLU A 142 -10.21 27.70 -3.89
N GLU A 143 -9.14 28.45 -3.71
CA GLU A 143 -7.77 28.03 -4.07
C GLU A 143 -7.25 26.94 -3.12
N ASP A 144 -7.53 27.05 -1.82
CA ASP A 144 -7.22 25.99 -0.85
C ASP A 144 -7.91 24.69 -1.25
N TRP A 145 -9.19 24.75 -1.64
CA TRP A 145 -9.94 23.58 -2.11
C TRP A 145 -9.40 22.98 -3.41
N LYS A 146 -8.95 23.80 -4.36
CA LYS A 146 -8.29 23.31 -5.58
C LYS A 146 -7.01 22.55 -5.24
N THR A 147 -6.22 23.09 -4.31
CA THR A 147 -4.98 22.45 -3.83
C THR A 147 -5.26 21.14 -3.09
N ILE A 148 -6.26 21.11 -2.21
CA ILE A 148 -6.72 19.89 -1.53
C ILE A 148 -7.17 18.84 -2.55
N GLY A 149 -7.95 19.24 -3.56
CA GLY A 149 -8.41 18.36 -4.63
C GLY A 149 -7.24 17.73 -5.40
N PHE A 150 -6.23 18.53 -5.75
CA PHE A 150 -5.03 18.06 -6.43
C PHE A 150 -4.28 16.98 -5.64
N TYR A 151 -4.01 17.20 -4.35
CA TYR A 151 -3.35 16.19 -3.52
C TYR A 151 -4.22 14.96 -3.26
N HIS A 152 -5.53 15.14 -3.11
CA HIS A 152 -6.48 14.04 -2.97
C HIS A 152 -6.48 13.12 -4.20
N ASP A 153 -6.53 13.69 -5.40
CA ASP A 153 -6.50 12.90 -6.63
C ASP A 153 -5.17 12.17 -6.82
N LEU A 154 -4.05 12.80 -6.48
CA LEU A 154 -2.75 12.14 -6.48
C LEU A 154 -2.68 11.00 -5.45
N LEU A 155 -3.10 11.23 -4.21
CA LEU A 155 -3.11 10.21 -3.16
C LEU A 155 -4.09 9.06 -3.42
N ARG A 156 -5.09 9.23 -4.30
CA ARG A 156 -5.97 8.12 -4.73
C ARG A 156 -5.17 6.99 -5.38
N HIS A 157 -4.12 7.30 -6.14
CA HIS A 157 -3.25 6.29 -6.73
C HIS A 157 -2.47 5.51 -5.65
N PHE A 158 -2.02 6.20 -4.60
CA PHE A 158 -1.38 5.58 -3.43
C PHE A 158 -2.36 4.69 -2.66
N GLU A 159 -3.60 5.15 -2.47
CA GLU A 159 -4.65 4.38 -1.80
C GLU A 159 -5.02 3.12 -2.59
N THR A 160 -5.09 3.21 -3.91
CA THR A 160 -5.31 2.05 -4.80
C THR A 160 -4.24 0.98 -4.57
N CYS A 161 -2.95 1.34 -4.58
CA CYS A 161 -1.87 0.39 -4.32
C CYS A 161 -1.94 -0.19 -2.89
N VAL A 162 -2.21 0.63 -1.88
CA VAL A 162 -2.35 0.17 -0.48
C VAL A 162 -3.51 -0.83 -0.35
N LYS A 163 -4.68 -0.54 -0.91
CA LYS A 163 -5.86 -1.41 -0.87
C LYS A 163 -5.61 -2.75 -1.53
N LYS A 164 -4.89 -2.75 -2.65
CA LYS A 164 -4.49 -3.97 -3.36
C LYS A 164 -3.51 -4.81 -2.53
N LEU A 165 -2.46 -4.15 -2.03
CA LEU A 165 -1.34 -4.82 -1.38
C LEU A 165 -1.60 -5.20 0.09
N GLU A 166 -2.64 -4.63 0.71
CA GLU A 166 -3.09 -5.01 2.07
C GLU A 166 -4.05 -6.20 2.08
N GLY A 167 -4.33 -6.81 0.92
CA GLY A 167 -5.20 -7.98 0.80
C GLY A 167 -4.80 -9.14 1.72
N ASP A 168 -5.78 -9.86 2.25
CA ASP A 168 -5.59 -11.08 3.07
C ASP A 168 -6.00 -12.37 2.37
N GLY A 169 -6.37 -12.26 1.10
CA GLY A 169 -6.93 -13.37 0.34
C GLY A 169 -8.26 -13.89 0.86
N LYS A 170 -8.93 -13.20 1.78
CA LYS A 170 -10.26 -13.57 2.25
C LYS A 170 -11.30 -13.01 1.29
N GLN A 171 -12.03 -13.91 0.64
CA GLN A 171 -13.19 -13.55 -0.17
C GLN A 171 -14.33 -13.07 0.74
N ARG A 172 -14.86 -11.89 0.44
CA ARG A 172 -15.96 -11.29 1.21
C ARG A 172 -17.14 -11.02 0.29
N ILE A 173 -18.34 -11.35 0.75
CA ILE A 173 -19.59 -10.97 0.08
C ILE A 173 -20.06 -9.65 0.69
N ARG A 174 -20.09 -8.59 -0.12
CA ARG A 174 -20.58 -7.26 0.27
C ARG A 174 -21.77 -6.86 -0.61
N LYS A 175 -22.40 -5.72 -0.29
CA LYS A 175 -23.53 -5.17 -1.05
C LYS A 175 -23.21 -4.97 -2.55
N GLY A 176 -21.94 -4.78 -2.90
CA GLY A 176 -21.46 -4.64 -4.29
C GLY A 176 -21.00 -5.95 -4.98
N GLY A 177 -21.19 -7.11 -4.35
CA GLY A 177 -20.78 -8.40 -4.89
C GLY A 177 -19.65 -9.07 -4.10
N LYS A 178 -18.96 -10.01 -4.75
CA LYS A 178 -17.80 -10.72 -4.18
C LYS A 178 -16.55 -9.86 -4.37
N GLU A 179 -15.94 -9.43 -3.28
CA GLU A 179 -14.65 -8.74 -3.27
C GLU A 179 -13.57 -9.71 -2.77
N ALA A 180 -12.43 -9.74 -3.45
CA ALA A 180 -11.23 -10.44 -3.03
C ALA A 180 -10.02 -9.55 -3.32
N ALA A 181 -9.07 -9.51 -2.39
CA ALA A 181 -7.77 -8.85 -2.53
C ALA A 181 -6.72 -9.75 -1.87
N TYR A 182 -5.63 -10.07 -2.56
CA TYR A 182 -4.66 -11.06 -2.08
C TYR A 182 -3.37 -10.48 -1.50
N GLY A 183 -3.01 -9.24 -1.85
CA GLY A 183 -1.84 -8.57 -1.27
C GLY A 183 -0.49 -9.27 -1.52
N LEU A 184 -0.09 -9.41 -2.80
CA LEU A 184 1.04 -10.27 -3.17
C LEU A 184 2.36 -9.52 -3.34
N VAL A 185 3.44 -10.12 -2.85
CA VAL A 185 4.80 -9.58 -2.95
C VAL A 185 5.29 -9.34 -4.37
N GLN A 186 4.80 -10.12 -5.33
CA GLN A 186 5.16 -9.98 -6.74
C GLN A 186 4.81 -8.60 -7.33
N ASP A 187 3.81 -7.91 -6.77
CA ASP A 187 3.27 -6.66 -7.29
C ASP A 187 4.03 -5.42 -6.76
N ILE A 188 5.07 -5.62 -5.93
CA ILE A 188 5.82 -4.53 -5.29
C ILE A 188 6.62 -3.67 -6.28
N CYS A 189 7.38 -4.28 -7.20
CA CYS A 189 8.15 -3.56 -8.20
C CYS A 189 7.22 -2.77 -9.13
N PRO A 190 6.13 -3.38 -9.66
CA PRO A 190 5.09 -2.63 -10.36
C PRO A 190 4.47 -1.48 -9.56
N ALA A 191 4.21 -1.66 -8.26
CA ALA A 191 3.64 -0.60 -7.43
C ALA A 191 4.57 0.60 -7.29
N TYR A 192 5.89 0.37 -7.16
CA TYR A 192 6.85 1.48 -7.14
C TYR A 192 6.90 2.21 -8.49
N GLU A 193 7.02 1.50 -9.61
CA GLU A 193 7.01 2.12 -10.94
C GLU A 193 5.74 2.92 -11.19
N TRP A 194 4.58 2.35 -10.85
CA TRP A 194 3.29 3.00 -10.98
C TRP A 194 3.24 4.32 -10.21
N LEU A 195 3.62 4.30 -8.93
CA LEU A 195 3.58 5.51 -8.10
C LEU A 195 4.62 6.54 -8.52
N MET A 196 5.81 6.12 -8.97
CA MET A 196 6.84 7.01 -9.51
C MET A 196 6.32 7.75 -10.76
N GLY A 197 5.72 7.02 -11.70
CA GLY A 197 5.12 7.63 -12.89
C GLY A 197 4.01 8.62 -12.57
N HIS A 198 3.13 8.32 -11.60
CA HIS A 198 2.07 9.25 -11.19
C HIS A 198 2.61 10.50 -10.49
N LEU A 199 3.73 10.41 -9.76
CA LEU A 199 4.40 11.58 -9.19
C LEU A 199 5.01 12.47 -10.29
N GLU A 200 5.61 11.87 -11.32
CA GLU A 200 6.17 12.59 -12.47
C GLU A 200 5.07 13.28 -13.30
N GLU A 201 3.96 12.60 -13.56
CA GLU A 201 2.79 13.21 -14.20
C GLU A 201 2.15 14.30 -13.32
N ALA A 202 2.06 14.09 -12.00
CA ALA A 202 1.56 15.13 -11.11
C ALA A 202 2.45 16.38 -11.13
N LYS A 203 3.78 16.20 -11.24
CA LYS A 203 4.73 17.31 -11.33
C LYS A 203 4.51 18.16 -12.58
N SER A 204 4.16 17.55 -13.72
CA SER A 204 3.82 18.29 -14.94
C SER A 204 2.45 18.97 -14.86
N ARG A 205 1.48 18.37 -14.15
CA ARG A 205 0.14 18.97 -13.92
C ARG A 205 0.14 20.07 -12.86
N ALA A 206 1.21 20.23 -12.08
CA ALA A 206 1.30 21.21 -11.00
C ALA A 206 1.12 22.67 -11.49
N ASP A 207 1.39 22.97 -12.77
CA ASP A 207 1.15 24.29 -13.37
C ASP A 207 -0.32 24.74 -13.32
N ARG A 208 -1.25 23.80 -13.17
CA ARG A 208 -2.69 24.08 -13.10
C ARG A 208 -3.18 24.34 -11.67
N THR A 209 -2.27 24.31 -10.69
CA THR A 209 -2.60 24.54 -9.27
C THR A 209 -2.44 26.03 -8.91
N PRO A 210 -3.10 26.51 -7.84
CA PRO A 210 -2.94 27.90 -7.39
C PRO A 210 -1.50 28.26 -6.99
N GLU A 211 -0.75 27.30 -6.45
CA GLU A 211 0.64 27.48 -5.98
C GLU A 211 1.60 26.47 -6.65
N PRO A 212 1.92 26.63 -7.96
CA PRO A 212 2.67 25.63 -8.71
C PRO A 212 4.06 25.32 -8.15
N ALA A 213 4.78 26.33 -7.66
CA ALA A 213 6.12 26.17 -7.12
C ALA A 213 6.13 25.30 -5.85
N GLN A 214 5.19 25.56 -4.94
CA GLN A 214 5.03 24.76 -3.72
C GLN A 214 4.58 23.33 -4.06
N CYS A 215 3.61 23.16 -4.97
CA CYS A 215 3.15 21.85 -5.40
C CYS A 215 4.27 21.02 -6.02
N ARG A 216 5.10 21.58 -6.90
CA ARG A 216 6.27 20.88 -7.47
C ARG A 216 7.27 20.48 -6.40
N THR A 217 7.53 21.36 -5.44
CA THR A 217 8.45 21.10 -4.33
C THR A 217 7.95 19.94 -3.46
N ASN A 218 6.67 19.94 -3.13
CA ASN A 218 5.99 18.89 -2.37
C ASN A 218 6.02 17.53 -3.11
N ILE A 219 5.76 17.53 -4.42
CA ILE A 219 5.87 16.33 -5.25
C ILE A 219 7.30 15.81 -5.30
N ASN A 220 8.31 16.70 -5.37
CA ASN A 220 9.71 16.29 -5.30
C ASN A 220 10.06 15.66 -3.96
N PHE A 221 9.53 16.15 -2.83
CA PHE A 221 9.72 15.50 -1.53
C PHE A 221 9.14 14.09 -1.50
N ALA A 222 7.95 13.91 -2.09
CA ALA A 222 7.34 12.60 -2.26
C ALA A 222 8.22 11.68 -3.13
N TRP A 223 8.66 12.18 -4.29
CA TRP A 223 9.49 11.44 -5.24
C TRP A 223 10.81 11.01 -4.62
N VAL A 224 11.53 11.92 -3.94
CA VAL A 224 12.80 11.61 -3.26
C VAL A 224 12.59 10.58 -2.16
N LYS A 225 11.50 10.69 -1.39
CA LYS A 225 11.18 9.73 -0.33
C LYS A 225 10.82 8.36 -0.93
N LEU A 226 10.01 8.31 -1.98
CA LEU A 226 9.62 7.07 -2.65
C LEU A 226 10.82 6.39 -3.29
N ASN A 227 11.63 7.14 -4.05
CA ASN A 227 12.85 6.65 -4.69
C ASN A 227 13.86 6.11 -3.66
N LYS A 228 14.01 6.76 -2.49
CA LYS A 228 14.85 6.24 -1.40
C LYS A 228 14.43 4.82 -0.97
N TYR A 229 13.14 4.56 -0.85
CA TYR A 229 12.65 3.23 -0.49
C TYR A 229 12.67 2.27 -1.66
N TYR A 230 12.48 2.79 -2.86
CA TYR A 230 12.56 1.99 -4.06
C TYR A 230 13.97 1.44 -4.26
N SER A 231 15.01 2.27 -4.21
CA SER A 231 16.40 1.82 -4.24
C SER A 231 16.79 0.93 -3.05
N ALA A 232 15.99 0.89 -1.99
CA ALA A 232 16.25 0.02 -0.85
C ALA A 232 15.74 -1.41 -1.05
N ILE A 233 15.02 -1.70 -2.15
CA ILE A 233 14.61 -3.07 -2.49
C ILE A 233 15.81 -3.93 -2.89
N ASP A 234 16.87 -3.34 -3.44
CA ASP A 234 18.17 -3.96 -3.77
C ASP A 234 18.83 -4.64 -2.57
N GLN A 235 18.35 -4.34 -1.36
CA GLN A 235 18.86 -4.94 -0.14
C GLN A 235 18.30 -6.34 0.09
N SER A 236 17.17 -6.73 -0.51
CA SER A 236 16.51 -8.02 -0.29
C SER A 236 16.13 -8.69 -1.61
N PRO A 237 16.56 -9.94 -1.86
CA PRO A 237 16.26 -10.64 -3.11
C PRO A 237 14.77 -10.97 -3.27
N VAL A 238 14.00 -11.00 -2.17
CA VAL A 238 12.57 -11.34 -2.14
C VAL A 238 11.76 -10.50 -3.13
N TYR A 239 12.06 -9.21 -3.25
CA TYR A 239 11.31 -8.29 -4.12
C TYR A 239 11.42 -8.66 -5.60
N TYR A 240 12.64 -8.90 -6.09
CA TYR A 240 12.87 -9.30 -7.48
C TYR A 240 12.45 -10.74 -7.73
N ALA A 241 12.79 -11.65 -6.82
CA ALA A 241 12.43 -13.06 -6.93
C ALA A 241 10.90 -13.23 -7.02
N ALA A 242 10.12 -12.52 -6.21
CA ALA A 242 8.66 -12.59 -6.28
C ALA A 242 8.11 -12.14 -7.63
N THR A 243 8.61 -11.04 -8.19
CA THR A 243 8.19 -10.55 -9.52
C THR A 243 8.59 -11.54 -10.62
N VAL A 244 9.82 -12.07 -10.60
CA VAL A 244 10.32 -13.01 -11.62
C VAL A 244 9.65 -14.39 -11.52
N LEU A 245 9.30 -14.86 -10.32
CA LEU A 245 8.61 -16.14 -10.14
C LEU A 245 7.13 -16.08 -10.52
N HIS A 246 6.60 -14.92 -10.94
CA HIS A 246 5.27 -14.81 -11.52
C HIS A 246 5.26 -15.40 -12.95
N PRO A 247 4.48 -16.45 -13.24
CA PRO A 247 4.53 -17.15 -14.53
C PRO A 247 4.19 -16.29 -15.75
N ALA A 248 3.20 -15.40 -15.63
CA ALA A 248 2.76 -14.51 -16.70
C ALA A 248 3.65 -13.27 -16.94
N ILE A 249 4.65 -13.03 -16.09
CA ILE A 249 5.45 -11.78 -16.12
C ILE A 249 6.95 -12.09 -16.24
N ARG A 250 7.49 -12.95 -15.37
CA ARG A 250 8.91 -13.31 -15.36
C ARG A 250 9.83 -12.08 -15.44
N TRP A 251 10.89 -12.16 -16.25
CA TRP A 251 11.81 -11.06 -16.50
C TRP A 251 11.23 -9.95 -17.37
N ASP A 252 10.12 -10.17 -18.08
CA ASP A 252 9.57 -9.21 -19.05
C ASP A 252 9.22 -7.88 -18.39
N PHE A 253 8.65 -7.91 -17.18
CA PHE A 253 8.38 -6.68 -16.45
C PHE A 253 9.66 -5.93 -16.12
N LEU A 254 10.65 -6.59 -15.51
CA LEU A 254 11.89 -5.91 -15.09
C LEU A 254 12.66 -5.36 -16.30
N HIS A 255 12.73 -6.09 -17.42
CA HIS A 255 13.36 -5.59 -18.64
C HIS A 255 12.63 -4.38 -19.25
N ARG A 256 11.29 -4.33 -19.15
CA ARG A 256 10.52 -3.18 -19.64
C ARG A 256 10.61 -1.99 -18.70
N ALA A 257 10.41 -2.21 -17.39
CA ALA A 257 10.44 -1.18 -16.36
C ALA A 257 11.85 -0.59 -16.21
N TYR A 258 12.90 -1.42 -16.26
CA TYR A 258 14.29 -1.02 -16.05
C TYR A 258 15.07 -0.88 -17.35
N ARG A 259 14.38 -0.64 -18.48
CA ARG A 259 15.02 -0.51 -19.80
C ARG A 259 16.17 0.52 -19.78
N GLU A 260 16.01 1.60 -19.04
CA GLU A 260 16.99 2.69 -18.92
C GLU A 260 17.95 2.50 -17.72
N ARG A 261 17.86 1.38 -17.01
CA ARG A 261 18.64 1.07 -15.80
C ARG A 261 19.25 -0.33 -15.88
N PRO A 262 20.20 -0.58 -16.79
CA PRO A 262 20.78 -1.92 -16.97
C PRO A 262 21.46 -2.44 -15.70
N ASP A 263 22.06 -1.54 -14.89
CA ASP A 263 22.68 -1.90 -13.61
C ASP A 263 21.68 -2.52 -12.63
N TRP A 264 20.41 -2.09 -12.66
CA TRP A 264 19.35 -2.63 -11.80
C TRP A 264 18.96 -4.05 -12.21
N ILE A 265 18.97 -4.33 -13.52
CA ILE A 265 18.72 -5.67 -14.05
C ILE A 265 19.86 -6.60 -13.62
N GLY A 266 21.11 -6.18 -13.80
CA GLY A 266 22.28 -6.95 -13.36
C GLY A 266 22.27 -7.22 -11.86
N LYS A 267 21.86 -6.22 -11.05
CA LYS A 267 21.70 -6.39 -9.61
C LYS A 267 20.60 -7.39 -9.24
N ALA A 268 19.45 -7.32 -9.91
CA ALA A 268 18.34 -8.25 -9.70
C ALA A 268 18.74 -9.69 -10.04
N GLN A 269 19.48 -9.91 -11.14
CA GLN A 269 20.03 -11.22 -11.52
C GLN A 269 20.93 -11.78 -10.42
N GLN A 270 21.94 -11.02 -9.98
CA GLN A 270 22.85 -11.42 -8.90
C GLN A 270 22.11 -11.82 -7.61
N LEU A 271 21.07 -11.05 -7.25
CA LEU A 271 20.28 -11.30 -6.04
C LEU A 271 19.44 -12.58 -6.16
N ILE A 272 18.82 -12.82 -7.31
CA ILE A 272 18.03 -14.02 -7.58
C ILE A 272 18.95 -15.25 -7.64
N ASP A 273 20.10 -15.15 -8.31
CA ASP A 273 21.06 -16.24 -8.43
C ASP A 273 21.60 -16.64 -7.06
N GLY A 274 21.97 -15.65 -6.23
CA GLY A 274 22.42 -15.89 -4.86
C GLY A 274 21.36 -16.58 -4.00
N LEU A 275 20.10 -16.11 -4.09
CA LEU A 275 18.98 -16.74 -3.39
C LEU A 275 18.73 -18.17 -3.91
N TRP A 276 18.82 -18.38 -5.23
CA TRP A 276 18.60 -19.68 -5.85
C TRP A 276 19.65 -20.71 -5.42
N GLN A 277 20.91 -20.32 -5.21
CA GLN A 277 21.93 -21.25 -4.67
C GLN A 277 21.53 -21.83 -3.31
N GLU A 278 20.85 -21.07 -2.45
CA GLU A 278 20.35 -21.59 -1.16
C GLU A 278 19.27 -22.66 -1.37
N TYR A 279 18.36 -22.46 -2.33
CA TYR A 279 17.25 -23.37 -2.59
C TYR A 279 17.65 -24.60 -3.42
N LYS A 280 18.60 -24.46 -4.35
CA LYS A 280 19.07 -25.53 -5.22
C LYS A 280 19.72 -26.69 -4.46
N GLN A 281 20.25 -26.42 -3.27
CA GLN A 281 20.88 -27.43 -2.41
C GLN A 281 19.89 -28.14 -1.47
N LEU A 282 18.64 -27.68 -1.38
CA LEU A 282 17.65 -28.28 -0.49
C LEU A 282 17.23 -29.67 -0.96
N PRO A 283 16.84 -30.57 -0.04
CA PRO A 283 16.24 -31.84 -0.41
C PRO A 283 14.92 -31.61 -1.16
N VAL A 284 14.60 -32.54 -2.07
CA VAL A 284 13.30 -32.53 -2.75
C VAL A 284 12.23 -32.85 -1.73
N GLN A 285 11.30 -31.90 -1.52
CA GLN A 285 10.22 -32.04 -0.53
C GLN A 285 8.94 -32.67 -1.10
N PHE A 286 8.77 -32.64 -2.43
CA PHE A 286 7.52 -33.03 -3.07
C PHE A 286 7.65 -34.46 -3.57
N GLU A 287 7.19 -35.41 -2.75
CA GLU A 287 7.02 -36.80 -3.14
C GLU A 287 5.58 -37.05 -3.58
N ARG A 288 5.38 -37.95 -4.54
CA ARG A 288 4.02 -38.33 -4.96
C ARG A 288 3.34 -39.12 -3.84
N GLY A 289 2.14 -38.72 -3.47
CA GLY A 289 1.41 -39.34 -2.35
C GLY A 289 -0.09 -39.05 -2.36
N ASN A 290 -0.82 -39.62 -1.41
CA ASN A 290 -2.29 -39.57 -1.37
C ASN A 290 -2.86 -38.13 -1.26
N TYR A 291 -2.10 -37.18 -0.72
CA TYR A 291 -2.50 -35.77 -0.61
C TYR A 291 -2.43 -35.00 -1.94
N ASP A 292 -1.93 -35.61 -3.03
CA ASP A 292 -1.84 -34.97 -4.36
C ASP A 292 -3.19 -34.62 -4.99
N GLN A 293 -4.27 -35.22 -4.48
CA GLN A 293 -5.64 -34.91 -4.90
C GLN A 293 -6.13 -33.55 -4.37
N LEU A 294 -5.49 -33.00 -3.32
CA LEU A 294 -5.85 -31.71 -2.74
C LEU A 294 -5.24 -30.56 -3.58
N ARG A 295 -5.93 -30.21 -4.66
CA ARG A 295 -5.53 -29.09 -5.51
C ARG A 295 -5.90 -27.75 -4.85
N PRO A 296 -4.99 -26.76 -4.81
CA PRO A 296 -5.33 -25.40 -4.42
C PRO A 296 -6.48 -24.87 -5.27
N ILE A 297 -7.44 -24.21 -4.62
CA ILE A 297 -8.54 -23.55 -5.31
C ILE A 297 -7.97 -22.30 -6.00
N LYS A 298 -8.24 -22.15 -7.31
CA LYS A 298 -7.87 -20.93 -8.05
C LYS A 298 -8.49 -19.73 -7.33
N ARG A 299 -7.66 -18.78 -6.99
CA ARG A 299 -8.09 -17.54 -6.34
C ARG A 299 -9.11 -16.80 -7.21
N ALA A 300 -10.18 -16.29 -6.58
CA ALA A 300 -11.20 -15.48 -7.25
C ALA A 300 -10.58 -14.22 -7.86
N LYS A 301 -11.06 -13.78 -9.03
CA LYS A 301 -10.59 -12.53 -9.65
C LYS A 301 -10.90 -11.35 -8.73
N GLU A 302 -9.92 -10.48 -8.55
CA GLU A 302 -10.10 -9.23 -7.81
C GLU A 302 -10.95 -8.23 -8.59
N VAL A 303 -11.51 -7.23 -7.91
CA VAL A 303 -12.19 -6.11 -8.58
C VAL A 303 -11.18 -5.39 -9.47
N GLU A 304 -11.58 -5.11 -10.71
CA GLU A 304 -10.73 -4.44 -11.68
C GLU A 304 -10.60 -2.95 -11.35
N ASP A 305 -9.38 -2.48 -11.18
CA ASP A 305 -9.02 -1.09 -10.92
C ASP A 305 -7.86 -0.65 -11.84
N SER A 306 -7.55 0.65 -11.80
CA SER A 306 -6.49 1.22 -12.65
C SER A 306 -5.12 0.55 -12.49
N PHE A 307 -4.78 0.12 -11.26
CA PHE A 307 -3.53 -0.56 -10.98
C PHE A 307 -3.54 -2.00 -11.51
N SER A 308 -4.67 -2.69 -11.42
CA SER A 308 -4.86 -4.03 -11.99
C SER A 308 -4.74 -4.03 -13.50
N SER A 309 -5.35 -3.04 -14.18
CA SER A 309 -5.21 -2.86 -15.63
C SER A 309 -3.75 -2.59 -16.02
N TYR A 310 -3.01 -1.84 -15.20
CA TYR A 310 -1.57 -1.64 -15.40
C TYR A 310 -0.78 -2.92 -15.24
N LEU A 311 -1.01 -3.71 -14.19
CA LEU A 311 -0.37 -5.02 -14.01
C LEU A 311 -0.65 -5.94 -15.20
N ASP A 312 -1.89 -5.99 -15.65
CA ASP A 312 -2.31 -6.82 -16.79
C ASP A 312 -1.66 -6.38 -18.12
N SER A 313 -1.22 -5.13 -18.24
CA SER A 313 -0.49 -4.64 -19.42
C SER A 313 0.92 -5.25 -19.55
N PHE A 314 1.51 -5.72 -18.44
CA PHE A 314 2.82 -6.37 -18.44
C PHE A 314 2.75 -7.88 -18.59
N LYS A 315 1.59 -8.48 -18.31
CA LYS A 315 1.41 -9.92 -18.44
C LYS A 315 1.47 -10.31 -19.92
N SER A 316 2.58 -10.94 -20.30
CA SER A 316 2.84 -11.34 -21.68
C SER A 316 2.47 -12.80 -21.89
N THR A 317 1.63 -13.06 -22.88
CA THR A 317 1.23 -14.41 -23.28
C THR A 317 2.26 -15.06 -24.21
N THR A 318 3.44 -14.48 -24.40
CA THR A 318 4.32 -14.88 -25.50
C THR A 318 5.77 -14.89 -25.06
N THR A 319 6.29 -16.08 -24.76
CA THR A 319 7.72 -16.36 -24.90
C THR A 319 7.88 -17.46 -25.93
N ALA A 320 8.73 -17.21 -26.93
CA ALA A 320 9.19 -18.26 -27.82
C ALA A 320 9.93 -19.30 -26.99
N ARG A 321 9.59 -20.58 -27.16
CA ARG A 321 10.36 -21.67 -26.55
C ARG A 321 11.73 -21.68 -27.20
N LEU A 322 12.78 -21.58 -26.39
CA LEU A 322 14.14 -21.81 -26.87
C LEU A 322 14.43 -23.31 -26.81
N GLU A 323 15.10 -23.84 -27.83
CA GLU A 323 15.54 -25.22 -27.86
C GLU A 323 16.81 -25.36 -26.99
N GLY A 324 16.64 -25.86 -25.77
CA GLY A 324 17.74 -26.10 -24.83
C GLY A 324 17.23 -26.71 -23.53
N ASN A 325 17.86 -27.79 -23.07
CA ASN A 325 17.55 -28.45 -21.79
C ASN A 325 18.78 -28.50 -20.86
N GLU A 326 19.76 -27.63 -21.13
CA GLU A 326 20.99 -27.54 -20.35
C GLU A 326 20.85 -26.41 -19.33
N GLY A 327 21.00 -26.74 -18.04
CA GLY A 327 20.83 -25.79 -16.95
C GLY A 327 20.15 -26.43 -15.74
N ASP A 328 20.05 -25.68 -14.66
CA ASP A 328 19.32 -26.14 -13.49
C ASP A 328 17.81 -25.85 -13.57
N GLU A 329 17.05 -26.13 -12.50
CA GLU A 329 15.59 -25.94 -12.50
C GLU A 329 15.18 -24.50 -12.85
N LEU A 330 15.90 -23.48 -12.39
CA LEU A 330 15.58 -22.08 -12.65
C LEU A 330 15.84 -21.74 -14.12
N ASP A 331 17.02 -22.09 -14.64
CA ASP A 331 17.38 -21.83 -16.04
C ASP A 331 16.37 -22.49 -16.99
N ARG A 332 16.11 -23.78 -16.75
CA ARG A 332 15.19 -24.58 -17.56
C ARG A 332 13.78 -24.00 -17.52
N TRP A 333 13.29 -23.59 -16.34
CA TRP A 333 11.98 -22.96 -16.24
C TRP A 333 11.91 -21.64 -17.00
N LEU A 334 12.91 -20.78 -16.86
CA LEU A 334 12.96 -19.49 -17.54
C LEU A 334 12.98 -19.64 -19.07
N GLN A 335 13.70 -20.64 -19.60
CA GLN A 335 13.83 -20.93 -21.04
C GLN A 335 12.61 -21.65 -21.64
N LEU A 336 12.07 -22.65 -20.93
CA LEU A 336 11.06 -23.56 -21.49
C LEU A 336 9.62 -23.20 -21.11
N ALA A 337 9.40 -22.31 -20.14
CA ALA A 337 8.06 -21.92 -19.74
C ALA A 337 7.30 -21.31 -20.92
N GLY A 338 6.24 -22.01 -21.34
CA GLY A 338 5.34 -21.56 -22.38
C GLY A 338 4.40 -20.45 -21.92
N PRO A 339 3.57 -19.94 -22.84
CA PRO A 339 2.47 -19.03 -22.53
C PRO A 339 1.63 -19.52 -21.35
N VAL A 340 1.22 -18.58 -20.49
CA VAL A 340 0.19 -18.83 -19.47
C VAL A 340 -0.96 -17.85 -19.65
N GLU A 341 -2.13 -18.21 -19.12
CA GLU A 341 -3.28 -17.31 -19.06
C GLU A 341 -2.93 -16.01 -18.31
N LYS A 342 -3.50 -14.88 -18.72
CA LYS A 342 -3.25 -13.58 -18.05
C LYS A 342 -3.73 -13.56 -16.60
N ASP A 343 -4.76 -14.33 -16.27
CA ASP A 343 -5.29 -14.50 -14.91
C ASP A 343 -4.73 -15.75 -14.23
N CYS A 344 -3.56 -16.24 -14.68
CA CYS A 344 -2.85 -17.34 -14.05
C CYS A 344 -2.58 -17.02 -12.58
N ASP A 345 -3.04 -17.91 -11.69
CA ASP A 345 -2.73 -17.87 -10.27
C ASP A 345 -1.34 -18.51 -10.04
N PRO A 346 -0.33 -17.74 -9.60
CA PRO A 346 1.03 -18.24 -9.36
C PRO A 346 1.08 -19.45 -8.43
N PHE A 347 0.29 -19.49 -7.36
CA PHE A 347 0.30 -20.62 -6.43
C PHE A 347 -0.24 -21.90 -7.08
N LEU A 348 -1.32 -21.77 -7.86
CA LEU A 348 -1.87 -22.90 -8.61
C LEU A 348 -0.90 -23.38 -9.68
N TYR A 349 -0.21 -22.47 -10.37
CA TYR A 349 0.81 -22.79 -11.35
C TYR A 349 1.95 -23.60 -10.71
N TRP A 350 2.55 -23.07 -9.64
CA TRP A 350 3.68 -23.70 -8.97
C TRP A 350 3.30 -25.03 -8.31
N PHE A 351 2.06 -25.15 -7.82
CA PHE A 351 1.51 -26.43 -7.38
C PHE A 351 1.51 -27.46 -8.51
N ASN A 352 1.01 -27.11 -9.71
CA ASN A 352 0.98 -28.04 -10.84
C ASN A 352 2.40 -28.38 -11.36
N LYS A 353 3.37 -27.49 -11.15
CA LYS A 353 4.78 -27.66 -11.56
C LYS A 353 5.69 -28.32 -10.51
N ARG A 354 5.18 -28.61 -9.31
CA ARG A 354 5.96 -29.08 -8.15
C ARG A 354 6.75 -30.37 -8.34
N PHE A 355 6.36 -31.22 -9.29
CA PHE A 355 7.12 -32.45 -9.59
C PHE A 355 8.14 -32.25 -10.71
N GLU A 356 7.94 -31.23 -11.54
CA GLU A 356 8.86 -30.90 -12.65
C GLU A 356 9.98 -29.98 -12.15
N TYR A 357 9.68 -29.08 -11.20
CA TYR A 357 10.63 -28.14 -10.61
C TYR A 357 10.48 -28.13 -9.07
N PRO A 358 10.82 -29.21 -8.37
CA PRO A 358 10.51 -29.34 -6.95
C PRO A 358 11.18 -28.30 -6.05
N ARG A 359 12.44 -27.95 -6.31
CA ARG A 359 13.18 -26.97 -5.49
C ARG A 359 12.78 -25.55 -5.88
N LEU A 360 12.57 -25.29 -7.16
CA LEU A 360 12.08 -23.99 -7.62
C LEU A 360 10.65 -23.73 -7.12
N THR A 361 9.78 -24.73 -7.12
CA THR A 361 8.45 -24.60 -6.50
C THR A 361 8.56 -24.30 -5.01
N ARG A 362 9.49 -24.92 -4.27
CA ARG A 362 9.72 -24.55 -2.86
C ARG A 362 10.04 -23.06 -2.73
N MET A 363 11.01 -22.58 -3.51
CA MET A 363 11.40 -21.17 -3.54
C MET A 363 10.20 -20.27 -3.88
N ALA A 364 9.44 -20.60 -4.91
CA ALA A 364 8.29 -19.82 -5.33
C ALA A 364 7.20 -19.72 -4.26
N ILE A 365 6.85 -20.83 -3.60
CA ILE A 365 5.84 -20.81 -2.54
C ILE A 365 6.34 -20.01 -1.33
N ASP A 366 7.58 -20.22 -0.89
CA ASP A 366 8.16 -19.49 0.24
C ASP A 366 8.22 -17.98 -0.03
N ILE A 367 8.63 -17.58 -1.24
CA ILE A 367 8.77 -16.17 -1.60
C ILE A 367 7.42 -15.50 -1.85
N LEU A 368 6.55 -16.10 -2.66
CA LEU A 368 5.26 -15.50 -3.04
C LEU A 368 4.29 -15.38 -1.84
N SER A 369 4.48 -16.17 -0.79
CA SER A 369 3.69 -16.11 0.44
C SER A 369 4.12 -15.02 1.42
N VAL A 370 5.23 -14.32 1.17
CA VAL A 370 5.67 -13.22 2.02
C VAL A 370 4.69 -12.04 1.92
N PRO A 371 4.09 -11.56 3.02
CA PRO A 371 3.22 -10.39 2.99
C PRO A 371 4.02 -9.10 2.80
N LEU A 372 3.54 -8.20 1.95
CA LEU A 372 4.15 -6.87 1.75
C LEU A 372 3.81 -5.86 2.82
N MET A 373 2.75 -6.12 3.56
CA MET A 373 2.17 -5.19 4.51
C MET A 373 1.98 -5.89 5.84
N ALA A 374 2.24 -5.16 6.92
CA ALA A 374 1.93 -5.62 8.27
C ALA A 374 0.42 -5.60 8.58
N ALA A 375 -0.43 -5.43 7.55
CA ALA A 375 -1.88 -5.27 7.68
C ALA A 375 -2.52 -6.46 8.40
N GLU A 376 -2.05 -7.69 8.15
CA GLU A 376 -2.53 -8.87 8.89
C GLU A 376 -2.23 -8.80 10.37
N CYS A 377 -1.01 -8.40 10.74
CA CYS A 377 -0.65 -8.17 12.14
C CYS A 377 -1.49 -7.04 12.74
N GLU A 378 -1.71 -5.95 12.01
CA GLU A 378 -2.55 -4.82 12.45
C GLU A 378 -4.02 -5.21 12.64
N ARG A 379 -4.58 -6.09 11.79
CA ARG A 379 -5.93 -6.64 11.95
C ARG A 379 -6.05 -7.48 13.21
N VAL A 380 -5.06 -8.34 13.48
CA VAL A 380 -4.97 -9.13 14.72
C VAL A 380 -4.84 -8.19 15.93
N PHE A 381 -3.98 -7.17 15.89
CA PHE A 381 -3.83 -6.21 16.98
C PHE A 381 -5.08 -5.36 17.21
N SER A 382 -5.75 -4.92 16.15
CA SER A 382 -7.03 -4.20 16.25
C SER A 382 -8.10 -5.06 16.91
N SER A 383 -8.12 -6.35 16.59
CA SER A 383 -8.95 -7.36 17.23
C SER A 383 -8.60 -7.53 18.72
N CYS A 384 -7.31 -7.56 19.06
CA CYS A 384 -6.81 -7.62 20.43
C CYS A 384 -7.18 -6.41 21.29
N GLY A 385 -7.30 -5.22 20.70
CA GLY A 385 -7.69 -4.01 21.44
C GLY A 385 -8.97 -4.19 22.26
N ASN A 386 -9.94 -4.97 21.74
CA ASN A 386 -11.17 -5.29 22.45
C ASN A 386 -10.97 -6.19 23.68
N MET A 387 -9.91 -7.00 23.69
CA MET A 387 -9.59 -7.96 24.75
C MET A 387 -8.65 -7.39 25.81
N VAL A 388 -7.99 -6.26 25.54
CA VAL A 388 -6.97 -5.66 26.42
C VAL A 388 -7.42 -4.31 26.98
N SER A 389 -8.05 -3.44 26.18
CA SER A 389 -8.31 -2.04 26.59
C SER A 389 -9.77 -1.61 26.49
N ALA A 390 -10.50 -1.96 25.43
CA ALA A 390 -11.79 -1.32 25.14
C ALA A 390 -12.99 -1.80 25.98
N LYS A 391 -12.92 -2.99 26.59
CA LYS A 391 -14.03 -3.57 27.40
C LYS A 391 -13.66 -3.91 28.85
N ARG A 392 -12.56 -3.35 29.39
CA ARG A 392 -12.04 -3.68 30.75
C ARG A 392 -11.82 -5.18 30.97
N CYS A 393 -11.49 -5.93 29.92
CA CYS A 393 -11.01 -7.30 30.05
C CYS A 393 -9.50 -7.25 30.26
N ARG A 394 -9.01 -7.77 31.39
CA ARG A 394 -7.57 -7.96 31.65
C ARG A 394 -7.23 -9.43 31.46
N LEU A 395 -7.43 -9.91 30.23
CA LEU A 395 -7.00 -11.26 29.87
C LEU A 395 -5.47 -11.35 29.94
N GLN A 396 -4.96 -12.49 30.36
CA GLN A 396 -3.52 -12.74 30.33
C GLN A 396 -3.02 -12.80 28.89
N ALA A 397 -1.74 -12.47 28.67
CA ALA A 397 -1.15 -12.42 27.33
C ALA A 397 -1.28 -13.77 26.60
N GLU A 398 -1.18 -14.86 27.35
CA GLU A 398 -1.35 -16.24 26.87
C GLU A 398 -2.77 -16.48 26.38
N THR A 399 -3.78 -16.04 27.13
CA THR A 399 -5.19 -16.16 26.73
C THR A 399 -5.49 -15.33 25.49
N VAL A 400 -4.94 -14.11 25.41
CA VAL A 400 -5.06 -13.25 24.23
C VAL A 400 -4.43 -13.92 23.01
N ALA A 401 -3.23 -14.49 23.16
CA ALA A 401 -2.52 -15.20 22.10
C ALA A 401 -3.32 -16.41 21.60
N VAL A 402 -3.75 -17.30 22.50
CA VAL A 402 -4.57 -18.48 22.15
C VAL A 402 -5.85 -18.07 21.44
N THR A 403 -6.55 -17.05 21.94
CA THR A 403 -7.81 -16.56 21.34
C THR A 403 -7.58 -16.05 19.92
N GLN A 404 -6.47 -15.34 19.66
CA GLN A 404 -6.14 -14.89 18.31
C GLN A 404 -5.72 -16.03 17.39
N THR A 405 -4.97 -17.02 17.89
CA THR A 405 -4.60 -18.20 17.11
C THR A 405 -5.82 -18.98 16.65
N VAL A 406 -6.82 -19.17 17.53
CA VAL A 406 -8.07 -19.88 17.17
C VAL A 406 -8.93 -19.08 16.19
N ARG A 407 -8.87 -17.75 16.25
CA ARG A 407 -9.64 -16.86 15.36
C ARG A 407 -9.05 -16.76 13.94
N SER A 408 -7.73 -16.82 13.82
CA SER A 408 -6.99 -16.52 12.60
C SER A 408 -7.20 -17.62 11.56
#